data_AF-A0A286B9L6-F1
#
_entry.id   AF-A0A286B9L6-F1
#
_cell.length_a   1.000
_cell.length_b   1.000
_cell.length_c   1.000
_cell.angle_alpha   90.00
_cell.angle_beta   90.00
_cell.angle_gamma   90.00
#
_symmetry.space_group_name_H-M   'P 1'
#
loop_
_entity.id
_entity.type
_entity.pdbx_description
1 polymer ?
#
loop_
_entity_poly.entity_id
_entity_poly.type
_entity_poly.pdbx_seq_one_letter_code
_entity_poly.pdbx_strand_id
1 'polypeptide(L)'
;MREDMDKVIVERPRGGWRVQGDGRKWRNSKDRGSHLGMKRGHAHPKWLSENLAPLKRWLHKQVHRPWDKVYAELCSGIDRRSTVQAHIFEHIDGFVERRAELRDGQVWGPAERWRSRLRTLLSEAAHVELFVHPVTGILLPNRRLHEARKAQKLAYRAAWSRPPAGKAPVFHVIDEVTQWHRIDGCWFEVTLAPLPELRRTMLDVTYYDVLRRCPVTRRGGCEKPAFGSADHREMYGRDHVYASAMRRLSQWEVRKRFG
;
A
#
# COMPACT_ATOMS: atom_id res chain seq x y z
N MET A 1 -5.40 15.99 31.62
CA MET A 1 -5.98 15.13 30.55
C MET A 1 -7.48 14.99 30.79
N ARG A 2 -8.31 14.68 29.78
CA ARG A 2 -9.74 14.36 30.05
C ARG A 2 -9.85 13.07 30.85
N GLU A 3 -10.77 13.01 31.79
CA GLU A 3 -10.98 11.84 32.67
C GLU A 3 -11.48 10.61 31.92
N ASP A 4 -12.19 10.79 30.81
CA ASP A 4 -12.79 9.73 30.00
C ASP A 4 -12.01 9.41 28.71
N MET A 5 -10.73 9.79 28.64
CA MET A 5 -9.94 9.65 27.41
C MET A 5 -9.83 8.19 26.95
N ASP A 6 -9.70 7.26 27.88
CA ASP A 6 -9.64 5.83 27.60
C ASP A 6 -10.90 5.38 26.86
N LYS A 7 -12.09 5.77 27.33
CA LYS A 7 -13.38 5.43 26.73
C LYS A 7 -13.50 6.00 25.31
N VAL A 8 -13.18 7.28 25.14
CA VAL A 8 -13.30 7.96 23.84
C VAL A 8 -12.38 7.33 22.78
N ILE A 9 -11.24 6.75 23.17
CA ILE A 9 -10.31 6.08 22.25
C ILE A 9 -10.90 4.74 21.76
N VAL A 10 -11.52 3.93 22.62
CA VAL A 10 -12.02 2.59 22.26
C VAL A 10 -13.42 2.53 21.67
N GLU A 11 -14.24 3.57 21.82
CA GLU A 11 -15.66 3.54 21.40
C GLU A 11 -15.89 3.49 19.88
N ARG A 12 -14.85 3.56 19.04
CA ARG A 12 -15.01 3.53 17.59
C ARG A 12 -15.33 2.12 17.08
N PRO A 13 -16.38 1.93 16.24
CA PRO A 13 -16.69 0.63 15.65
C PRO A 13 -15.50 0.07 14.86
N ARG A 14 -15.16 -1.20 15.11
CA ARG A 14 -14.05 -1.91 14.45
C ARG A 14 -14.02 -1.67 12.93
N GLY A 15 -12.81 -1.55 12.41
CA GLY A 15 -12.57 -1.46 10.98
C GLY A 15 -13.10 -2.70 10.26
N GLY A 16 -13.68 -2.50 9.08
CA GLY A 16 -14.38 -3.57 8.37
C GLY A 16 -15.76 -3.89 8.95
N TRP A 17 -16.40 -2.99 9.72
CA TRP A 17 -17.76 -3.21 10.23
C TRP A 17 -18.79 -3.48 9.12
N ARG A 18 -18.59 -2.93 7.92
CA ARG A 18 -19.41 -3.17 6.72
C ARG A 18 -19.11 -4.50 6.02
N VAL A 19 -18.01 -5.18 6.38
CA VAL A 19 -17.67 -6.48 5.82
C VAL A 19 -18.66 -7.50 6.37
N GLN A 20 -19.51 -7.98 5.47
CA GLN A 20 -20.42 -9.09 5.71
C GLN A 20 -19.75 -10.38 5.25
N GLY A 21 -19.71 -11.39 6.13
CA GLY A 21 -19.07 -12.67 5.86
C GLY A 21 -17.78 -12.86 6.64
N ASP A 22 -17.70 -13.99 7.33
CA ASP A 22 -16.60 -14.39 8.19
C ASP A 22 -15.72 -15.47 7.55
N GLY A 23 -15.89 -15.73 6.24
CA GLY A 23 -15.19 -16.79 5.52
C GLY A 23 -15.72 -18.21 5.80
N ARG A 24 -16.69 -18.39 6.70
CA ARG A 24 -17.22 -19.72 7.06
C ARG A 24 -17.89 -20.41 5.89
N LYS A 25 -18.54 -19.70 4.96
CA LYS A 25 -19.19 -20.32 3.79
C LYS A 25 -18.20 -21.12 2.93
N TRP A 26 -17.03 -20.57 2.64
CA TRP A 26 -15.96 -21.29 1.93
C TRP A 26 -15.29 -22.33 2.84
N ARG A 27 -15.00 -21.98 4.10
CA ARG A 27 -14.43 -22.92 5.08
C ARG A 27 -15.38 -24.05 5.46
N ASN A 28 -16.65 -24.02 5.09
CA ASN A 28 -17.63 -25.10 5.28
C ASN A 28 -17.97 -25.82 3.97
N SER A 29 -17.43 -25.38 2.83
CA SER A 29 -17.65 -26.05 1.55
C SER A 29 -16.80 -27.31 1.41
N LYS A 30 -17.20 -28.19 0.51
CA LYS A 30 -16.45 -29.42 0.18
C LYS A 30 -15.11 -29.13 -0.51
N ASP A 31 -14.98 -27.93 -1.10
CA ASP A 31 -13.78 -27.50 -1.86
C ASP A 31 -12.62 -27.02 -0.96
N ARG A 32 -12.83 -27.02 0.36
CA ARG A 32 -11.92 -26.41 1.34
C ARG A 32 -10.62 -27.20 1.58
N GLY A 33 -10.54 -28.45 1.11
CA GLY A 33 -9.44 -29.39 1.41
C GLY A 33 -9.45 -29.88 2.87
N SER A 34 -8.72 -30.96 3.16
CA SER A 34 -8.70 -31.57 4.50
C SER A 34 -7.90 -30.74 5.52
N HIS A 35 -6.81 -30.09 5.10
CA HIS A 35 -5.92 -29.33 5.98
C HIS A 35 -5.91 -27.83 5.62
N LEU A 36 -6.49 -27.00 6.50
CA LEU A 36 -6.57 -25.56 6.35
C LEU A 36 -5.77 -24.84 7.43
N GLY A 37 -4.85 -23.96 7.03
CA GLY A 37 -4.26 -23.00 7.95
C GLY A 37 -5.33 -22.08 8.58
N MET A 38 -5.11 -21.66 9.84
CA MET A 38 -6.04 -20.85 10.62
C MET A 38 -6.54 -19.58 9.91
N LYS A 39 -5.70 -18.97 9.05
CA LYS A 39 -6.04 -17.71 8.36
C LYS A 39 -6.69 -17.90 6.97
N ARG A 40 -6.64 -19.11 6.39
CA ARG A 40 -7.09 -19.36 5.01
C ARG A 40 -8.62 -19.31 4.92
N GLY A 41 -9.17 -18.52 4.00
CA GLY A 41 -10.62 -18.35 3.83
C GLY A 41 -11.21 -17.15 4.59
N HIS A 42 -10.45 -16.50 5.47
CA HIS A 42 -10.81 -15.20 6.06
C HIS A 42 -10.27 -14.08 5.18
N ALA A 43 -11.01 -13.67 4.14
CA ALA A 43 -10.53 -12.69 3.15
C ALA A 43 -10.39 -11.27 3.72
N HIS A 44 -11.29 -10.87 4.63
CA HIS A 44 -11.38 -9.51 5.16
C HIS A 44 -11.71 -9.53 6.66
N PRO A 45 -10.77 -9.90 7.55
CA PRO A 45 -11.02 -9.88 8.98
C PRO A 45 -11.29 -8.44 9.45
N LYS A 46 -12.19 -8.28 10.43
CA LYS A 46 -12.34 -6.99 11.13
C LYS A 46 -11.03 -6.65 11.83
N TRP A 47 -10.66 -5.38 11.83
CA TRP A 47 -9.45 -4.89 12.50
C TRP A 47 -9.81 -3.92 13.62
N LEU A 48 -8.89 -3.78 14.59
CA LEU A 48 -9.02 -2.76 15.62
C LEU A 48 -8.98 -1.38 14.97
N SER A 49 -9.90 -0.51 15.38
CA SER A 49 -9.92 0.88 14.90
C SER A 49 -10.18 1.77 16.09
N GLU A 50 -9.16 2.51 16.48
CA GLU A 50 -9.21 3.38 17.65
C GLU A 50 -9.36 4.84 17.23
N ASN A 51 -10.01 5.63 18.07
CA ASN A 51 -10.15 7.07 17.85
C ASN A 51 -8.99 7.83 18.51
N LEU A 52 -7.86 7.92 17.80
CA LEU A 52 -6.64 8.53 18.35
C LEU A 52 -6.59 10.06 18.25
N ALA A 53 -7.56 10.68 17.59
CA ALA A 53 -7.56 12.13 17.39
C ALA A 53 -7.59 12.95 18.69
N PRO A 54 -8.38 12.59 19.73
CA PRO A 54 -8.38 13.27 21.02
C PRO A 54 -7.03 13.20 21.74
N LEU A 55 -6.41 12.02 21.78
CA LEU A 55 -5.08 11.83 22.36
C LEU A 55 -4.03 12.68 21.66
N LYS A 56 -4.04 12.64 20.32
CA LYS A 56 -3.16 13.44 19.48
C LYS A 56 -3.32 14.95 19.74
N ARG A 57 -4.56 15.45 19.78
CA ARG A 57 -4.82 16.86 20.11
C ARG A 57 -4.32 17.23 21.50
N TRP A 58 -4.53 16.35 22.48
CA TRP A 58 -4.03 16.59 23.83
C TRP A 58 -2.50 16.67 23.86
N LEU A 59 -1.78 15.75 23.20
CA LEU A 59 -0.31 15.77 23.10
C LEU A 59 0.22 17.06 22.47
N HIS A 60 -0.41 17.52 21.38
CA HIS A 60 -0.04 18.79 20.73
C HIS A 60 -0.23 20.01 21.63
N LYS A 61 -1.20 19.98 22.56
CA LYS A 61 -1.35 21.03 23.58
C LYS A 61 -0.25 21.01 24.65
N GLN A 62 0.50 19.92 24.79
CA GLN A 62 1.56 19.77 25.78
C GLN A 62 2.95 20.19 25.27
N VAL A 63 3.04 20.67 24.04
CA VAL A 63 4.27 21.20 23.46
C VAL A 63 4.88 22.30 24.35
N HIS A 64 6.20 22.32 24.44
CA HIS A 64 7.02 23.18 25.31
C HIS A 64 6.99 22.83 26.81
N ARG A 65 6.38 21.70 27.21
CA ARG A 65 6.48 21.17 28.57
C ARG A 65 7.56 20.07 28.68
N PRO A 66 8.16 19.86 29.87
CA PRO A 66 9.01 18.70 30.13
C PRO A 66 8.25 17.40 29.90
N TRP A 67 8.81 16.50 29.09
CA TRP A 67 8.18 15.25 28.71
C TRP A 67 7.84 14.37 29.91
N ASP A 68 8.71 14.30 30.91
CA ASP A 68 8.46 13.47 32.10
C ASP A 68 7.21 13.90 32.86
N LYS A 69 6.93 15.21 32.92
CA LYS A 69 5.69 15.73 33.53
C LYS A 69 4.46 15.39 32.70
N VAL A 70 4.57 15.50 31.37
CA VAL A 70 3.50 15.12 30.45
C VAL A 70 3.22 13.62 30.53
N TYR A 71 4.28 12.80 30.58
CA TYR A 71 4.20 11.36 30.67
C TYR A 71 3.63 10.90 32.02
N ALA A 72 3.98 11.59 33.12
CA ALA A 72 3.39 11.35 34.43
C ALA A 72 1.88 11.67 34.47
N GLU A 73 1.47 12.81 33.91
CA GLU A 73 0.05 13.18 33.79
C GLU A 73 -0.73 12.14 32.96
N LEU A 74 -0.12 11.65 31.89
CA LEU A 74 -0.69 10.57 31.08
C LEU A 74 -0.82 9.27 31.89
N CYS A 75 0.21 8.86 32.62
CA CYS A 75 0.17 7.66 33.46
C CYS A 75 -0.85 7.75 34.60
N SER A 76 -1.13 8.95 35.12
CA SER A 76 -2.19 9.13 36.13
C SER A 76 -3.61 8.97 35.57
N GLY A 77 -3.80 9.21 34.27
CA GLY A 77 -5.10 9.13 33.61
C GLY A 77 -5.37 7.80 32.89
N ILE A 78 -4.42 6.85 32.89
CA ILE A 78 -4.51 5.58 32.17
C ILE A 78 -4.03 4.44 33.07
N ASP A 79 -4.88 3.45 33.32
CA ASP A 79 -4.53 2.23 34.04
C ASP A 79 -3.75 1.26 33.14
N ARG A 80 -2.45 1.13 33.41
CA ARG A 80 -1.55 0.21 32.70
C ARG A 80 -1.83 -1.27 32.96
N ARG A 81 -2.64 -1.60 33.96
CA ARG A 81 -3.04 -2.99 34.25
C ARG A 81 -4.15 -3.47 33.31
N SER A 82 -4.90 -2.55 32.71
CA SER A 82 -5.87 -2.87 31.67
C SER A 82 -5.17 -3.06 30.32
N THR A 83 -5.36 -4.21 29.68
CA THR A 83 -4.74 -4.52 28.38
C THR A 83 -5.17 -3.55 27.28
N VAL A 84 -6.44 -3.12 27.32
CA VAL A 84 -7.02 -2.15 26.39
C VAL A 84 -6.38 -0.78 26.57
N GLN A 85 -6.25 -0.32 27.82
CA GLN A 85 -5.67 0.98 28.12
C GLN A 85 -4.15 0.99 27.95
N ALA A 86 -3.48 -0.14 28.23
CA ALA A 86 -2.05 -0.30 27.99
C ALA A 86 -1.68 -0.15 26.51
N HIS A 87 -2.55 -0.56 25.58
CA HIS A 87 -2.33 -0.39 24.13
C HIS A 87 -2.20 1.08 23.73
N ILE A 88 -2.78 2.03 24.49
CA ILE A 88 -2.63 3.47 24.23
C ILE A 88 -1.16 3.90 24.24
N PHE A 89 -0.31 3.24 25.04
CA PHE A 89 1.13 3.52 25.08
C PHE A 89 1.85 3.10 23.80
N GLU A 90 1.37 2.10 23.08
CA GLU A 90 1.89 1.76 21.75
C GLU A 90 1.60 2.87 20.74
N HIS A 91 0.45 3.53 20.85
CA HIS A 91 0.12 4.69 20.01
C HIS A 91 0.94 5.92 20.36
N ILE A 92 1.25 6.13 21.64
CA ILE A 92 2.11 7.23 22.08
C ILE A 92 3.52 7.08 21.48
N ASP A 93 4.04 5.86 21.41
CA ASP A 93 5.31 5.56 20.73
C ASP A 93 5.28 5.89 19.23
N GLY A 94 4.09 5.88 18.63
CA GLY A 94 3.87 6.33 17.26
C GLY A 94 3.67 7.84 17.10
N PHE A 95 3.38 8.58 18.18
CA PHE A 95 3.11 10.03 18.15
C PHE A 95 4.27 10.88 18.62
N VAL A 96 5.06 10.40 19.58
CA VAL A 96 6.16 11.14 20.18
C VAL A 96 7.45 10.34 20.03
N GLU A 97 8.41 10.90 19.29
CA GLU A 97 9.75 10.32 19.18
C GLU A 97 10.58 10.64 20.43
N ARG A 98 11.01 9.61 21.15
CA ARG A 98 11.75 9.73 22.42
C ARG A 98 13.23 9.38 22.31
N ARG A 99 13.66 8.82 21.18
CA ARG A 99 15.03 8.38 20.88
C ARG A 99 15.67 9.30 19.86
N ALA A 100 15.35 10.59 19.95
CA ALA A 100 16.05 11.64 19.23
C ALA A 100 17.47 11.78 19.79
N GLU A 101 18.40 12.15 18.94
CA GLU A 101 19.81 12.32 19.30
C GLU A 101 20.31 13.67 18.79
N LEU A 102 21.18 14.35 19.55
CA LEU A 102 21.84 15.56 19.07
C LEU A 102 23.20 15.18 18.49
N ARG A 103 23.43 15.50 17.21
CA ARG A 103 24.71 15.29 16.52
C ARG A 103 25.04 16.54 15.72
N ASP A 104 26.20 17.13 15.95
CA ASP A 104 26.69 18.34 15.26
C ASP A 104 25.66 19.48 15.25
N GLY A 105 25.01 19.72 16.40
CA GLY A 105 23.98 20.75 16.56
C GLY A 105 22.64 20.45 15.89
N GLN A 106 22.50 19.29 15.24
CA GLN A 106 21.28 18.86 14.55
C GLN A 106 20.60 17.72 15.29
N VAL A 107 19.27 17.71 15.29
CA VAL A 107 18.51 16.64 15.92
C VAL A 107 18.25 15.55 14.88
N TRP A 108 18.60 14.32 15.24
CA TRP A 108 18.41 13.12 14.45
C TRP A 108 17.31 12.25 15.07
N GLY A 109 16.52 11.62 14.21
CA GLY A 109 15.47 10.68 14.58
C GLY A 109 15.59 9.38 13.78
N PRO A 110 14.71 8.38 14.02
CA PRO A 110 14.64 7.21 13.16
C PRO A 110 14.24 7.61 11.73
N ALA A 111 14.81 6.93 10.73
CA ALA A 111 14.50 7.19 9.32
C ALA A 111 13.08 6.74 8.94
N GLU A 112 12.56 5.73 9.62
CA GLU A 112 11.27 5.10 9.34
C GLU A 112 10.48 4.89 10.63
N ARG A 113 9.16 4.70 10.48
CA ARG A 113 8.31 4.28 11.60
C ARG A 113 8.79 2.93 12.12
N TRP A 114 8.62 2.73 13.44
CA TRP A 114 8.89 1.48 14.16
C TRP A 114 10.37 1.08 14.23
N ARG A 115 10.99 1.23 15.41
CA ARG A 115 12.31 0.69 15.82
C ARG A 115 13.39 0.62 14.71
N SER A 116 13.39 1.54 13.74
CA SER A 116 14.39 1.58 12.70
C SER A 116 15.75 1.91 13.30
N ARG A 117 16.78 1.17 12.90
CA ARG A 117 18.17 1.45 13.29
C ARG A 117 18.78 2.57 12.45
N LEU A 118 18.22 2.81 11.26
CA LEU A 118 18.64 3.90 10.39
C LEU A 118 18.22 5.23 11.01
N ARG A 119 19.11 6.22 10.94
CA ARG A 119 18.88 7.56 11.44
C ARG A 119 18.80 8.54 10.28
N THR A 120 17.93 9.54 10.42
CA THR A 120 17.84 10.67 9.50
C THR A 120 17.73 11.96 10.29
N LEU A 121 17.98 13.10 9.64
CA LEU A 121 17.69 14.40 10.21
C LEU A 121 16.22 14.47 10.57
N LEU A 122 15.91 14.96 11.77
CA LEU A 122 14.53 15.08 12.23
C LEU A 122 13.69 15.95 11.26
N SER A 123 14.32 16.93 10.61
CA SER A 123 13.70 17.77 9.57
C SER A 123 13.24 17.01 8.34
N GLU A 124 13.75 15.80 8.10
CA GLU A 124 13.38 14.94 6.97
C GLU A 124 12.42 13.81 7.38
N ALA A 125 12.28 13.58 8.70
CA ALA A 125 11.43 12.52 9.24
C ALA A 125 9.93 12.86 9.14
N ALA A 126 9.34 12.63 7.96
CA ALA A 126 7.93 12.95 7.64
C ALA A 126 6.87 12.27 8.53
N HIS A 127 7.28 11.26 9.31
CA HIS A 127 6.43 10.52 10.22
C HIS A 127 6.51 11.01 11.68
N VAL A 128 7.53 11.80 12.05
CA VAL A 128 7.73 12.29 13.41
C VAL A 128 7.08 13.66 13.55
N GLU A 129 5.93 13.72 14.21
CA GLU A 129 5.22 14.98 14.44
C GLU A 129 5.71 15.72 15.69
N LEU A 130 5.89 14.98 16.78
CA LEU A 130 6.38 15.47 18.06
C LEU A 130 7.62 14.66 18.45
N PHE A 131 8.55 15.29 19.14
CA PHE A 131 9.74 14.63 19.66
C PHE A 131 10.14 15.22 21.00
N VAL A 132 10.87 14.45 21.80
CA VAL A 132 11.51 14.93 23.02
C VAL A 132 12.89 15.45 22.66
N HIS A 133 13.18 16.71 22.99
CA HIS A 133 14.49 17.28 22.75
C HIS A 133 15.55 16.51 23.56
N PRO A 134 16.61 15.99 22.92
CA PRO A 134 17.52 15.02 23.53
C PRO A 134 18.29 15.56 24.74
N VAL A 135 18.52 16.87 24.81
CA VAL A 135 19.29 17.50 25.90
C VAL A 135 18.39 18.06 27.00
N THR A 136 17.23 18.61 26.64
CA THR A 136 16.39 19.37 27.58
C THR A 136 15.20 18.56 28.09
N GLY A 137 14.88 17.43 27.46
CA GLY A 137 13.71 16.63 27.78
C GLY A 137 12.38 17.31 27.45
N ILE A 138 12.38 18.44 26.73
CA ILE A 138 11.17 19.20 26.41
C ILE A 138 10.48 18.58 25.20
N LEU A 139 9.16 18.41 25.27
CA LEU A 139 8.35 18.00 24.13
C LEU A 139 8.24 19.13 23.10
N LEU A 140 8.72 18.90 21.88
CA LEU A 140 8.74 19.88 20.80
C LEU A 140 8.06 19.35 19.54
N PRO A 141 7.52 20.24 18.70
CA PRO A 141 7.00 19.85 17.40
C PRO A 141 8.12 19.78 16.38
N ASN A 142 8.00 18.87 15.41
CA ASN A 142 8.85 18.90 14.22
C ASN A 142 8.43 20.08 13.33
N ARG A 143 9.14 21.21 13.44
CA ARG A 143 8.83 22.44 12.71
C ARG A 143 8.88 22.28 11.18
N ARG A 144 9.65 21.32 10.67
CA ARG A 144 9.78 21.04 9.23
C ARG A 144 8.92 19.87 8.75
N LEU A 145 7.96 19.41 9.56
CA LEU A 145 7.08 18.29 9.22
C LEU A 145 6.36 18.47 7.87
N HIS A 146 5.87 19.67 7.59
CA HIS A 146 5.16 19.96 6.34
C HIS A 146 6.08 19.80 5.13
N GLU A 147 7.31 20.32 5.22
CA GLU A 147 8.34 20.19 4.18
C GLU A 147 8.73 18.72 3.98
N ALA A 148 8.99 17.99 5.07
CA ALA A 148 9.31 16.56 5.03
C ALA A 148 8.22 15.74 4.34
N ARG A 149 6.94 15.99 4.67
CA ARG A 149 5.79 15.31 4.04
C ARG A 149 5.65 15.67 2.57
N LYS A 150 5.88 16.93 2.21
CA LYS A 150 5.86 17.38 0.82
C LYS A 150 6.96 16.68 0.02
N ALA A 151 8.18 16.63 0.54
CA ALA A 151 9.32 15.95 -0.05
C ALA A 151 9.06 14.43 -0.21
N GLN A 152 8.57 13.76 0.84
CA GLN A 152 8.22 12.34 0.77
C GLN A 152 7.12 12.07 -0.27
N LYS A 153 6.10 12.92 -0.37
CA LYS A 153 5.03 12.78 -1.37
C LYS A 153 5.56 12.98 -2.80
N LEU A 154 6.46 13.93 -3.01
CA LEU A 154 7.14 14.15 -4.28
C LEU A 154 8.01 12.95 -4.65
N ALA A 155 8.81 12.43 -3.71
CA ALA A 155 9.63 11.25 -3.91
C ALA A 155 8.80 10.00 -4.22
N TYR A 156 7.71 9.77 -3.48
CA TYR A 156 6.77 8.68 -3.77
C TYR A 156 6.15 8.82 -5.16
N ARG A 157 5.68 10.01 -5.54
CA ARG A 157 5.15 10.27 -6.88
C ARG A 157 6.20 10.03 -7.96
N ALA A 158 7.42 10.53 -7.78
CA ALA A 158 8.51 10.31 -8.72
C ALA A 158 8.85 8.81 -8.84
N ALA A 159 8.89 8.08 -7.73
CA ALA A 159 9.12 6.63 -7.73
C ALA A 159 7.99 5.85 -8.40
N TRP A 160 6.74 6.31 -8.26
CA TRP A 160 5.56 5.68 -8.87
C TRP A 160 5.41 6.05 -10.36
N SER A 161 5.87 7.23 -10.76
CA SER A 161 5.91 7.71 -12.14
C SER A 161 7.12 7.18 -12.91
N ARG A 162 8.19 6.79 -12.22
CA ARG A 162 9.27 6.03 -12.82
C ARG A 162 8.73 4.63 -13.13
N PRO A 163 8.73 4.18 -14.39
CA PRO A 163 8.48 2.77 -14.67
C PRO A 163 9.46 1.97 -13.80
N PRO A 164 9.01 0.91 -13.11
CA PRO A 164 9.87 0.15 -12.22
C PRO A 164 11.13 -0.25 -12.98
N ALA A 165 12.28 0.28 -12.55
CA ALA A 165 13.55 0.01 -13.18
C ALA A 165 13.75 -1.51 -13.18
N GLY A 166 13.61 -2.14 -14.35
CA GLY A 166 13.72 -3.59 -14.50
C GLY A 166 12.48 -4.33 -15.03
N LYS A 167 11.33 -3.69 -15.28
CA LYS A 167 10.34 -4.29 -16.20
C LYS A 167 10.68 -3.85 -17.63
N ALA A 168 11.58 -4.59 -18.27
CA ALA A 168 11.61 -4.63 -19.73
C ALA A 168 10.17 -4.84 -20.24
N PRO A 169 9.77 -4.28 -21.39
CA PRO A 169 8.45 -4.57 -21.94
C PRO A 169 8.28 -6.08 -21.92
N VAL A 170 7.16 -6.56 -21.34
CA VAL A 170 6.87 -8.00 -21.20
C VAL A 170 6.74 -8.66 -22.59
N PHE A 171 6.85 -7.86 -23.65
CA PHE A 171 6.75 -8.24 -25.04
C PHE A 171 7.86 -7.67 -25.94
N HIS A 172 8.19 -8.42 -26.98
CA HIS A 172 8.98 -7.97 -28.13
C HIS A 172 8.08 -7.83 -29.35
N VAL A 173 8.11 -6.67 -29.99
CA VAL A 173 7.38 -6.44 -31.24
C VAL A 173 8.12 -7.16 -32.37
N ILE A 174 7.42 -8.04 -33.09
CA ILE A 174 7.95 -8.74 -34.26
C ILE A 174 7.58 -7.97 -35.52
N ASP A 175 6.30 -7.61 -35.64
CA ASP A 175 5.74 -6.84 -36.73
C ASP A 175 4.48 -6.07 -36.26
N GLU A 176 3.65 -5.60 -37.20
CA GLU A 176 2.45 -4.83 -36.89
C GLU A 176 1.38 -5.59 -36.14
N VAL A 177 1.28 -6.91 -36.30
CA VAL A 177 0.24 -7.73 -35.69
C VAL A 177 0.82 -8.80 -34.77
N THR A 178 2.14 -8.99 -34.73
CA THR A 178 2.78 -10.06 -33.97
C THR A 178 3.67 -9.51 -32.86
N GLN A 179 3.46 -10.02 -31.65
CA GLN A 179 4.28 -9.73 -30.48
C GLN A 179 4.67 -11.01 -29.76
N TRP A 180 5.88 -11.08 -29.24
CA TRP A 180 6.32 -12.19 -28.40
C TRP A 180 6.28 -11.79 -26.93
N HIS A 181 5.47 -12.45 -26.13
CA HIS A 181 5.30 -12.17 -24.69
C HIS A 181 5.97 -13.24 -23.84
N ARG A 182 6.61 -12.85 -22.73
CA ARG A 182 7.17 -13.79 -21.75
C ARG A 182 6.24 -13.94 -20.55
N ILE A 183 5.68 -15.12 -20.37
CA ILE A 183 4.70 -15.44 -19.33
C ILE A 183 5.14 -16.69 -18.59
N ASP A 184 5.26 -16.61 -17.26
CA ASP A 184 5.68 -17.71 -16.38
C ASP A 184 6.95 -18.45 -16.88
N GLY A 185 7.90 -17.68 -17.42
CA GLY A 185 9.17 -18.20 -17.93
C GLY A 185 9.12 -18.81 -19.34
N CYS A 186 7.95 -18.91 -19.96
CA CYS A 186 7.77 -19.37 -21.34
C CYS A 186 7.56 -18.20 -22.31
N TRP A 187 8.01 -18.36 -23.56
CA TRP A 187 7.74 -17.41 -24.62
C TRP A 187 6.48 -17.81 -25.39
N PHE A 188 5.68 -16.82 -25.72
CA PHE A 188 4.48 -16.97 -26.52
C PHE A 188 4.47 -15.97 -27.64
N GLU A 189 4.15 -16.42 -28.83
CA GLU A 189 3.79 -15.55 -29.94
C GLU A 189 2.30 -15.21 -29.82
N VAL A 190 2.00 -13.93 -29.87
CA VAL A 190 0.68 -13.34 -29.72
C VAL A 190 0.35 -12.58 -30.99
N THR A 191 -0.82 -12.88 -31.56
CA THR A 191 -1.38 -12.14 -32.68
C THR A 191 -2.37 -11.11 -32.15
N LEU A 192 -2.18 -9.85 -32.53
CA LEU A 192 -3.04 -8.74 -32.20
C LEU A 192 -4.07 -8.51 -33.30
N ALA A 193 -5.29 -8.23 -32.90
CA ALA A 193 -6.35 -7.77 -33.80
C ALA A 193 -6.92 -6.43 -33.30
N PRO A 194 -7.34 -5.55 -34.22
CA PRO A 194 -7.95 -4.29 -33.86
C PRO A 194 -9.35 -4.52 -33.26
N LEU A 195 -9.68 -3.75 -32.23
CA LEU A 195 -11.05 -3.57 -31.78
C LEU A 195 -11.75 -2.62 -32.75
N PRO A 196 -12.93 -2.95 -33.27
CA PRO A 196 -13.63 -2.11 -34.25
C PRO A 196 -13.96 -0.74 -33.66
N GLU A 197 -14.05 0.26 -34.54
CA GLU A 197 -14.48 1.60 -34.14
C GLU A 197 -15.94 1.60 -33.70
N LEU A 198 -16.23 2.37 -32.65
CA LEU A 198 -17.59 2.60 -32.18
C LEU A 198 -18.34 3.45 -33.20
N ARG A 199 -19.27 2.84 -33.94
CA ARG A 199 -20.28 3.60 -34.69
C ARG A 199 -21.42 3.97 -33.76
N ARG A 200 -21.96 5.20 -33.88
CA ARG A 200 -23.03 5.75 -32.99
C ARG A 200 -24.27 4.84 -32.87
N THR A 201 -24.46 3.93 -33.82
CA THR A 201 -25.60 3.02 -33.91
C THR A 201 -25.30 1.56 -33.49
N MET A 202 -24.06 1.21 -33.14
CA MET A 202 -23.69 -0.15 -32.74
C MET A 202 -23.39 -0.26 -31.24
N LEU A 203 -23.86 -1.37 -30.65
CA LEU A 203 -23.47 -1.79 -29.29
C LEU A 203 -21.97 -2.12 -29.24
N ASP A 204 -21.33 -1.82 -28.12
CA ASP A 204 -19.91 -2.12 -27.90
C ASP A 204 -19.70 -3.64 -27.88
N VAL A 205 -19.05 -4.16 -28.91
CA VAL A 205 -18.85 -5.60 -29.09
C VAL A 205 -17.75 -6.07 -28.16
N THR A 206 -18.03 -7.17 -27.46
CA THR A 206 -17.06 -7.80 -26.56
C THR A 206 -16.24 -8.84 -27.31
N TYR A 207 -14.92 -8.74 -27.20
CA TYR A 207 -13.94 -9.68 -27.75
C TYR A 207 -13.23 -10.40 -26.62
N TYR A 208 -12.89 -11.68 -26.80
CA TYR A 208 -12.13 -12.40 -25.79
C TYR A 208 -10.63 -12.23 -26.06
N ASP A 209 -9.92 -11.63 -25.11
CA ASP A 209 -8.48 -11.48 -25.17
C ASP A 209 -7.81 -12.75 -24.63
N VAL A 210 -7.16 -13.52 -25.51
CA VAL A 210 -6.60 -14.83 -25.15
C VAL A 210 -5.39 -14.72 -24.21
N LEU A 211 -4.67 -13.61 -24.28
CA LEU A 211 -3.48 -13.37 -23.47
C LEU A 211 -3.88 -12.98 -22.05
N ARG A 212 -4.85 -12.05 -21.93
CA ARG A 212 -5.41 -11.59 -20.66
C ARG A 212 -6.41 -12.57 -20.05
N ARG A 213 -6.94 -13.49 -20.85
CA ARG A 213 -8.02 -14.44 -20.52
C ARG A 213 -9.28 -13.76 -19.99
N CYS A 214 -9.68 -12.66 -20.63
CA CYS A 214 -10.84 -11.88 -20.22
C CYS A 214 -11.54 -11.23 -21.43
N PRO A 215 -12.85 -10.92 -21.31
CA PRO A 215 -13.55 -10.11 -22.29
C PRO A 215 -13.04 -8.65 -22.28
N VAL A 216 -12.85 -8.06 -23.45
CA VAL A 216 -12.44 -6.67 -23.66
C VAL A 216 -13.36 -5.99 -24.68
N THR A 217 -13.52 -4.68 -24.59
CA THR A 217 -14.33 -3.90 -25.53
C THR A 217 -13.58 -2.66 -26.00
N ARG A 218 -14.12 -1.93 -26.99
CA ARG A 218 -13.47 -0.71 -27.50
C ARG A 218 -13.45 0.40 -26.44
N ARG A 219 -14.46 0.46 -25.56
CA ARG A 219 -14.58 1.47 -24.49
C ARG A 219 -13.70 1.19 -23.27
N GLY A 220 -13.18 -0.03 -23.10
CA GLY A 220 -12.28 -0.35 -22.01
C GLY A 220 -11.98 -1.84 -21.85
N GLY A 221 -10.81 -2.13 -21.29
CA GLY A 221 -10.37 -3.49 -20.96
C GLY A 221 -11.05 -4.05 -19.70
N CYS A 222 -10.78 -5.33 -19.44
CA CYS A 222 -11.44 -6.08 -18.36
C CYS A 222 -11.12 -5.56 -16.94
N GLU A 223 -12.06 -5.71 -16.01
CA GLU A 223 -11.86 -5.27 -14.62
C GLU A 223 -10.69 -5.99 -13.92
N LYS A 224 -10.41 -7.26 -14.29
CA LYS A 224 -9.30 -8.07 -13.75
C LYS A 224 -8.80 -9.11 -14.76
N PRO A 225 -7.69 -8.85 -15.48
CA PRO A 225 -7.09 -9.85 -16.35
C PRO A 225 -6.37 -10.94 -15.53
N ALA A 226 -6.26 -12.15 -16.09
CA ALA A 226 -5.44 -13.21 -15.52
C ALA A 226 -3.93 -12.89 -15.62
N PHE A 227 -3.53 -12.14 -16.66
CA PHE A 227 -2.15 -11.75 -16.93
C PHE A 227 -2.07 -10.28 -17.35
N GLY A 228 -1.05 -9.57 -16.88
CA GLY A 228 -0.74 -8.20 -17.32
C GLY A 228 -1.68 -7.12 -16.80
N SER A 229 -2.03 -6.17 -17.66
CA SER A 229 -2.84 -4.98 -17.32
C SER A 229 -4.16 -4.95 -18.09
N ALA A 230 -5.16 -4.29 -17.51
CA ALA A 230 -6.43 -3.99 -18.17
C ALA A 230 -6.26 -2.96 -19.29
N ASP A 231 -5.22 -2.13 -19.21
CA ASP A 231 -4.93 -1.08 -20.18
C ASP A 231 -4.30 -1.67 -21.46
N HIS A 232 -4.92 -1.42 -22.63
CA HIS A 232 -4.45 -1.87 -23.95
C HIS A 232 -3.05 -1.37 -24.27
N ARG A 233 -2.76 -0.11 -23.97
CA ARG A 233 -1.47 0.51 -24.23
C ARG A 233 -0.39 -0.02 -23.30
N GLU A 234 -0.72 -0.28 -22.04
CA GLU A 234 0.23 -0.90 -21.11
C GLU A 234 0.54 -2.36 -21.51
N MET A 235 -0.47 -3.12 -21.95
CA MET A 235 -0.30 -4.52 -22.32
C MET A 235 0.39 -4.73 -23.67
N TYR A 236 0.02 -3.95 -24.69
CA TYR A 236 0.39 -4.18 -26.08
C TYR A 236 1.20 -3.04 -26.70
N GLY A 237 1.44 -1.96 -25.96
CA GLY A 237 2.07 -0.75 -26.47
C GLY A 237 1.18 0.04 -27.45
N ARG A 238 -0.08 -0.39 -27.65
CA ARG A 238 -1.02 0.20 -28.61
C ARG A 238 -2.43 0.24 -28.04
N ASP A 239 -3.15 1.29 -28.38
CA ASP A 239 -4.55 1.43 -28.02
C ASP A 239 -5.45 0.57 -28.91
N HIS A 240 -6.60 0.15 -28.37
CA HIS A 240 -7.67 -0.48 -29.12
C HIS A 240 -7.31 -1.75 -29.89
N VAL A 241 -6.43 -2.57 -29.32
CA VAL A 241 -6.10 -3.91 -29.82
C VAL A 241 -6.33 -4.94 -28.73
N TYR A 242 -6.58 -6.18 -29.13
CA TYR A 242 -6.67 -7.33 -28.24
C TYR A 242 -5.87 -8.50 -28.80
N ALA A 243 -5.45 -9.42 -27.93
CA ALA A 243 -4.85 -10.67 -28.38
C ALA A 243 -5.92 -11.62 -28.92
N SER A 244 -5.91 -11.87 -30.23
CA SER A 244 -6.84 -12.79 -30.89
C SER A 244 -6.35 -14.24 -30.88
N ALA A 245 -5.03 -14.44 -30.90
CA ALA A 245 -4.40 -15.75 -30.86
C ALA A 245 -3.09 -15.72 -30.05
N MET A 246 -2.73 -16.87 -29.49
CA MET A 246 -1.52 -17.06 -28.70
C MET A 246 -1.02 -18.49 -28.89
N ARG A 247 0.25 -18.66 -29.26
CA ARG A 247 0.92 -19.97 -29.30
C ARG A 247 2.22 -19.96 -28.51
N ARG A 248 2.54 -21.08 -27.87
CA ARG A 248 3.81 -21.24 -27.16
C ARG A 248 4.95 -21.42 -28.17
N LEU A 249 6.06 -20.72 -27.94
CA LEU A 249 7.28 -20.87 -28.71
C LEU A 249 8.20 -21.91 -28.07
N SER A 250 8.86 -22.68 -28.92
CA SER A 250 9.92 -23.59 -28.54
C SER A 250 11.20 -22.84 -28.16
N GLN A 251 12.08 -23.47 -27.37
CA GLN A 251 13.38 -22.90 -27.05
C GLN A 251 14.25 -22.65 -28.30
N TRP A 252 14.07 -23.45 -29.35
CA TRP A 252 14.79 -23.28 -30.61
C TRP A 252 14.36 -22.03 -31.36
N GLU A 253 13.05 -21.78 -31.49
CA GLU A 253 12.51 -20.57 -32.14
C GLU A 253 12.98 -19.29 -31.44
N VAL A 254 12.98 -19.31 -30.10
CA VAL A 254 13.46 -18.20 -29.27
C VAL A 254 14.95 -17.96 -29.47
N ARG A 255 15.77 -19.03 -29.42
CA ARG A 255 17.22 -18.95 -29.62
C ARG A 255 17.61 -18.46 -31.00
N LYS A 256 16.93 -18.89 -32.06
CA LYS A 256 17.19 -18.44 -33.43
C LYS A 256 17.06 -16.92 -33.60
N ARG A 257 16.27 -16.26 -32.75
CA ARG A 257 16.01 -14.82 -32.85
C ARG A 257 16.79 -13.96 -31.85
N PHE A 258 17.02 -14.45 -30.63
CA PHE A 258 17.72 -13.70 -29.58
C PHE A 258 19.17 -14.13 -29.33
N GLY A 259 19.62 -15.21 -29.97
CA GLY A 259 20.97 -15.76 -29.86
C GLY A 259 21.82 -15.48 -31.09
#